data_AF-A0A927R738-F1
#
_entry.id   AF-A0A927R738-F1
#
_cell.length_a   1.000
_cell.length_b   1.000
_cell.length_c   1.000
_cell.angle_alpha   90.00
_cell.angle_beta   90.00
_cell.angle_gamma   90.00
#
_symmetry.space_group_name_H-M   'P 1'
#
loop_
_entity.id
_entity.type
_entity.pdbx_description
1 polymer ?
#
loop_
_entity_poly.entity_id
_entity_poly.type
_entity_poly.pdbx_seq_one_letter_code
_entity_poly.pdbx_strand_id
1 'polypeptide(L)' 'MRQIIALGGGGFSMEPDNPLLDLYILKQAKKTNPQICFIPTASGDSENYSLFRTRKPISL' A
#
# COMPACT_ATOMS: atom_id res chain seq x y z
N MET A 1 12.66 -11.56 1.91
CA MET A 1 12.32 -11.70 3.34
C MET A 1 10.88 -11.22 3.53
N ARG A 2 10.11 -11.70 4.51
CA ARG A 2 8.82 -11.07 4.86
C ARG A 2 9.14 -9.92 5.82
N GLN A 3 8.55 -8.75 5.60
CA GLN A 3 8.77 -7.56 6.42
C GLN A 3 7.46 -7.10 7.04
N ILE A 4 7.54 -6.59 8.27
CA ILE A 4 6.46 -5.88 8.94
C ILE A 4 6.90 -4.41 9.03
N ILE A 5 6.10 -3.50 8.48
CA ILE A 5 6.37 -2.07 8.46
C ILE A 5 5.29 -1.41 9.33
N ALA A 6 5.68 -0.89 10.49
CA ALA A 6 4.78 -0.14 11.36
C ALA A 6 4.83 1.35 11.00
N LEU A 7 3.67 1.98 10.83
CA LEU A 7 3.53 3.40 10.51
C LEU A 7 2.79 4.09 11.67
N GLY A 8 3.35 5.18 12.19
CA GLY A 8 2.73 5.98 13.27
C GLY A 8 1.68 6.98 12.77
N GLY A 9 1.51 7.09 11.46
CA GLY A 9 0.67 8.06 10.76
C GLY A 9 1.06 8.10 9.28
N GLY A 10 0.15 8.54 8.42
CA GLY A 10 0.31 8.39 6.96
C GLY A 10 0.16 6.92 6.52
N GLY A 11 -0.12 6.72 5.24
CA GLY A 11 -0.43 5.39 4.71
C GLY A 11 -0.21 5.29 3.22
N PHE A 12 -0.22 4.05 2.75
CA PHE A 12 -0.03 3.74 1.34
C PHE A 12 -1.09 4.45 0.49
N SER A 13 -0.65 5.12 -0.58
CA SER A 13 -1.49 5.86 -1.52
C SER A 13 -2.21 7.09 -0.94
N MET A 14 -1.76 7.65 0.19
CA MET A 14 -2.33 8.90 0.76
C MET A 14 -1.72 10.18 0.18
N GLU A 15 -0.46 10.15 -0.27
CA GLU A 15 0.25 11.31 -0.82
C GLU A 15 0.58 11.09 -2.31
N PRO A 16 -0.30 11.51 -3.25
CA PRO A 16 -0.10 11.24 -4.67
C PRO A 16 1.14 11.94 -5.25
N ASP A 17 1.47 13.13 -4.74
CA ASP A 17 2.62 13.92 -5.19
C ASP A 17 3.94 13.52 -4.51
N ASN A 18 3.90 12.60 -3.53
CA ASN A 18 5.06 12.15 -2.78
C ASN A 18 5.05 10.61 -2.59
N PRO A 19 5.48 9.84 -3.60
CA PRO A 19 5.32 8.40 -3.61
C PRO A 19 6.44 7.65 -2.89
N LEU A 20 7.31 8.33 -2.13
CA LEU A 20 8.49 7.72 -1.51
C LEU A 20 8.12 6.57 -0.56
N LEU A 21 7.05 6.72 0.23
CA LEU A 21 6.54 5.69 1.13
C LEU A 21 6.00 4.48 0.34
N ASP A 22 5.17 4.73 -0.68
CA ASP A 22 4.61 3.70 -1.56
C ASP A 22 5.73 2.88 -2.21
N LEU A 23 6.73 3.56 -2.78
CA LEU A 23 7.89 2.94 -3.42
C LEU A 23 8.71 2.11 -2.43
N TYR A 24 8.93 2.62 -1.21
CA TYR A 24 9.64 1.88 -0.18
C TYR A 24 8.90 0.57 0.15
N ILE A 25 7.58 0.62 0.36
CA ILE A 25 6.77 -0.58 0.65
C ILE A 25 6.77 -1.55 -0.55
N LEU A 26 6.59 -1.04 -1.78
CA LEU A 26 6.55 -1.85 -3.01
C LEU A 26 7.86 -2.59 -3.29
N LYS A 27 9.01 -1.94 -3.05
CA LYS A 27 10.35 -2.56 -3.21
C LYS A 27 10.55 -3.77 -2.33
N GLN A 28 9.73 -3.96 -1.29
CA GLN A 28 9.88 -5.08 -0.37
C GLN A 28 9.20 -6.34 -0.91
N ALA A 29 8.37 -6.20 -1.95
CA ALA A 29 7.75 -7.31 -2.64
C ALA A 29 8.76 -8.03 -3.55
N LYS A 30 8.66 -9.37 -3.60
CA LYS A 30 9.47 -10.19 -4.52
C LYS A 30 8.94 -10.20 -5.96
N LYS A 31 7.71 -9.72 -6.19
CA LYS A 31 7.04 -9.72 -7.49
C LYS A 31 7.12 -8.31 -8.06
N THR A 32 7.36 -8.19 -9.36
CA THR A 32 7.38 -6.92 -10.09
C THR A 32 6.05 -6.17 -10.07
N ASN A 33 4.94 -6.92 -9.95
CA ASN A 33 3.58 -6.39 -9.85
C ASN A 33 2.84 -7.03 -8.66
N PRO A 34 3.15 -6.62 -7.42
CA PRO A 34 2.51 -7.17 -6.23
C PRO A 34 1.02 -6.87 -6.19
N GLN A 35 0.27 -7.75 -5.53
CA GLN A 35 -1.12 -7.50 -5.20
C GLN A 35 -1.18 -6.86 -3.83
N ILE A 36 -1.98 -5.81 -3.72
CA ILE A 36 -2.18 -5.09 -2.47
C ILE A 36 -3.59 -5.42 -1.96
N CYS A 37 -3.71 -5.62 -0.65
CA CYS A 37 -4.97 -5.83 0.03
C CYS A 37 -5.09 -4.78 1.13
N PHE A 38 -6.12 -3.95 1.07
CA PHE A 38 -6.46 -3.01 2.12
C PHE A 38 -7.53 -3.61 3.02
N ILE A 39 -7.35 -3.46 4.33
CA ILE A 39 -8.30 -3.90 5.35
C ILE A 39 -8.88 -2.62 5.96
N PRO A 40 -10.11 -2.22 5.58
CA PRO A 40 -10.65 -0.89 5.84
C PRO A 40 -11.22 -0.71 7.24
N THR A 41 -11.11 -1.69 8.12
CA THR A 41 -11.77 -1.69 9.45
C THR A 41 -11.42 -0.46 10.29
N ALA A 42 -10.18 0.03 10.22
CA ALA A 42 -9.77 1.25 10.93
C ALA A 42 -10.46 2.54 10.41
N SER A 43 -10.98 2.51 9.17
CA SER A 43 -11.74 3.60 8.55
C SER A 43 -13.26 3.46 8.71
N GLY A 44 -13.74 2.48 9.49
CA GLY A 44 -15.16 2.16 9.58
C GLY A 44 -15.71 1.50 8.31
N ASP A 45 -14.90 0.63 7.68
CA ASP A 45 -15.25 -0.12 6.47
C ASP A 45 -15.63 0.77 5.27
N SER A 46 -14.98 1.93 5.15
CA SER A 46 -15.15 2.87 4.04
C SER A 46 -15.01 2.19 2.67
N GLU A 47 -15.99 2.38 1.78
CA GLU A 47 -15.98 1.82 0.42
C GLU A 47 -14.72 2.19 -0.37
N ASN A 48 -14.14 3.38 -0.11
CA ASN A 48 -12.90 3.83 -0.76
C ASN A 48 -11.69 2.95 -0.41
N TYR A 49 -11.72 2.27 0.74
CA TYR A 49 -10.69 1.34 1.21
C TYR A 49 -11.15 -0.12 1.16
N SER A 50 -12.44 -0.37 0.89
CA SER A 50 -13.03 -1.69 0.77
C SER A 50 -12.62 -2.34 -0.56
N LEU A 51 -11.55 -3.13 -0.48
CA LEU A 51 -11.26 -4.24 -1.38
C LEU A 51 -10.94 -3.89 -2.85
N PHE A 52 -9.96 -3.01 -3.07
CA PHE A 52 -9.26 -2.95 -4.35
C PHE A 52 -8.03 -3.85 -4.31
N ARG A 53 -8.12 -5.02 -4.95
CA ARG A 53 -6.94 -5.82 -5.32
C ARG A 53 -6.21 -5.10 -6.46
N THR A 54 -5.56 -3.99 -6.13
CA THR A 54 -4.78 -3.24 -7.10
C THR A 54 -3.43 -3.91 -7.30
N ARG A 55 -2.96 -3.85 -8.55
CA ARG A 55 -1.61 -4.25 -8.91
C ARG A 55 -0.84 -2.98 -9.25
N LYS A 56 0.10 -2.58 -8.39
CA LYS A 56 0.99 -1.45 -8.65
C LYS A 56 2.36 -1.98 -9.08
N PRO A 57 2.89 -1.61 -10.26
CA PRO A 57 4.27 -1.93 -10.61
C PRO A 57 5.25 -1.26 -9.63
N ILE A 58 6.40 -1.89 -9.41
CA ILE A 58 7.46 -1.32 -8.56
C ILE A 58 8.10 -0.07 -9.21
N SER A 59 8.02 0.07 -10.53
CA SER A 59 8.33 1.30 -11.27
C SER A 59 7.04 2.12 -11.42
N LEU A 60 6.99 3.30 -10.80
CA LEU A 60 5.87 4.26 -10.98
C LEU A 60 5.64 4.61 -12.45
#